data_AF-A0A2V7EAD1-F1
#
_entry.id   AF-A0A2V7EAD1-F1
#
_cell.length_a   1.000
_cell.length_b   1.000
_cell.length_c   1.000
_cell.angle_alpha   90.00
_cell.angle_beta   90.00
_cell.angle_gamma   90.00
#
_symmetry.space_group_name_H-M   'P 1'
#
loop_
_entity.id
_entity.type
_entity.pdbx_description
1 polymer ?
#
loop_
_entity_poly.entity_id
_entity_poly.type
_entity_poly.pdbx_seq_one_letter_code
_entity_poly.pdbx_strand_id
1 'polypeptide(L)'
;MNAHQLAVAAGADRKWLINSAAILRRRLRYNPTEAKWWGLVRLLTEALSVPLKAAGAAATASLEARSVRRVTVAADPTQSAALRIDLDRYESIFLANLSRALVHETPKRRGRPSRPEKGHNAITAARKYGVDLGLVRSALERTPAERLAMLEANARFVREMRTKGK
;
A
#
# COMPACT_ATOMS: atom_id res chain seq x y z
N MET A 1 9.44 -7.97 6.77
CA MET A 1 8.00 -8.30 6.67
C MET A 1 7.81 -9.75 7.10
N ASN A 2 6.73 -10.09 7.81
CA ASN A 2 6.39 -11.49 8.13
C ASN A 2 5.31 -12.04 7.18
N ALA A 3 4.92 -13.31 7.35
CA ALA A 3 3.93 -13.95 6.49
C ALA A 3 2.53 -13.30 6.55
N HIS A 4 2.13 -12.80 7.72
CA HIS A 4 0.84 -12.12 7.88
C HIS A 4 0.86 -10.75 7.21
N GLN A 5 1.93 -9.99 7.40
CA GLN A 5 2.13 -8.71 6.70
C GLN A 5 2.18 -8.87 5.18
N LEU A 6 2.79 -9.95 4.67
CA LEU A 6 2.76 -10.29 3.24
C LEU A 6 1.33 -10.49 2.74
N ALA A 7 0.54 -11.27 3.47
CA ALA A 7 -0.86 -11.54 3.15
C ALA A 7 -1.68 -10.24 3.13
N VAL A 8 -1.54 -9.40 4.15
CA VAL A 8 -2.22 -8.11 4.26
C VAL A 8 -1.80 -7.14 3.15
N ALA A 9 -0.50 -7.03 2.84
CA ALA A 9 0.01 -6.16 1.79
C ALA A 9 -0.44 -6.61 0.39
N ALA A 10 -0.47 -7.93 0.13
CA ALA A 10 -1.01 -8.50 -1.09
C ALA A 10 -2.55 -8.46 -1.14
N GLY A 11 -3.21 -8.08 -0.04
CA GLY A 11 -4.66 -8.16 0.11
C GLY A 11 -5.19 -9.58 -0.08
N ALA A 12 -4.41 -10.59 0.28
CA ALA A 12 -4.74 -12.00 0.07
C ALA A 12 -4.84 -12.75 1.41
N ASP A 13 -5.51 -13.90 1.39
CA ASP A 13 -5.48 -14.83 2.53
C ASP A 13 -4.14 -15.58 2.62
N ARG A 14 -3.70 -15.90 3.84
CA ARG A 14 -2.42 -16.59 4.07
C ARG A 14 -2.42 -18.02 3.53
N LYS A 15 -3.53 -18.76 3.67
CA LYS A 15 -3.67 -20.12 3.13
C LYS A 15 -3.69 -20.08 1.60
N TRP A 16 -4.39 -19.10 1.03
CA TRP A 16 -4.36 -18.88 -0.42
C TRP A 16 -2.92 -18.66 -0.92
N LEU A 17 -2.13 -17.79 -0.28
CA LEU A 17 -0.73 -17.56 -0.69
C LEU A 17 0.12 -18.83 -0.66
N ILE A 18 0.01 -19.62 0.41
CA ILE A 18 0.78 -20.87 0.57
C ILE A 18 0.40 -21.88 -0.53
N ASN A 19 -0.89 -22.08 -0.76
CA ASN A 19 -1.37 -23.02 -1.76
C ASN A 19 -1.00 -22.58 -3.17
N SER A 20 -1.22 -21.30 -3.48
CA SER A 20 -0.89 -20.72 -4.78
C SER A 20 0.61 -20.78 -5.06
N ALA A 21 1.45 -20.52 -4.06
CA ALA A 21 2.91 -20.66 -4.16
C ALA A 21 3.34 -22.11 -4.45
N ALA A 22 2.71 -23.09 -3.81
CA ALA A 22 2.97 -24.51 -4.07
C ALA A 22 2.60 -24.90 -5.51
N ILE A 23 1.42 -24.48 -5.99
CA ILE A 23 0.95 -24.75 -7.37
C ILE A 23 1.89 -24.10 -8.40
N LEU A 24 2.32 -22.87 -8.14
CA LEU A 24 3.23 -22.12 -9.01
C LEU A 24 4.70 -22.53 -8.84
N ARG A 25 5.00 -23.47 -7.92
CA ARG A 25 6.36 -23.89 -7.54
C ARG A 25 7.28 -22.70 -7.24
N ARG A 26 6.72 -21.66 -6.63
CA ARG A 26 7.40 -20.40 -6.34
C ARG A 26 7.69 -20.30 -4.85
N ARG A 27 8.92 -19.95 -4.48
CA ARG A 27 9.30 -19.69 -3.08
C ARG A 27 8.74 -18.35 -2.62
N LEU A 28 7.96 -18.36 -1.54
CA LEU A 28 7.48 -17.13 -0.89
C LEU A 28 8.64 -16.36 -0.27
N ARG A 29 8.81 -15.10 -0.70
CA ARG A 29 9.74 -14.14 -0.11
C ARG A 29 8.95 -13.07 0.64
N TYR A 30 9.32 -12.77 1.88
CA TYR A 30 8.56 -11.81 2.71
C TYR A 30 9.05 -10.37 2.52
N ASN A 31 8.88 -9.82 1.31
CA ASN A 31 9.27 -8.46 0.96
C ASN A 31 8.17 -7.74 0.14
N PRO A 32 8.22 -6.39 0.03
CA PRO A 32 7.19 -5.63 -0.67
C PRO A 32 7.06 -5.97 -2.15
N THR A 33 8.16 -6.23 -2.85
CA THR A 33 8.14 -6.59 -4.29
C THR A 33 7.34 -7.87 -4.52
N GLU A 34 7.57 -8.88 -3.68
CA GLU A 34 6.85 -10.15 -3.73
C GLU A 34 5.37 -9.96 -3.37
N ALA A 35 5.04 -9.14 -2.36
CA ALA A 35 3.65 -8.80 -2.04
C ALA A 35 2.93 -8.11 -3.20
N LYS A 36 3.60 -7.17 -3.88
CA LYS A 36 3.05 -6.48 -5.06
C LYS A 36 2.79 -7.45 -6.21
N TRP A 37 3.66 -8.44 -6.41
CA TRP A 37 3.41 -9.48 -7.41
C TRP A 37 2.21 -10.35 -7.02
N TRP A 38 2.16 -10.85 -5.78
CA TRP A 38 1.05 -11.69 -5.31
C TRP A 38 -0.29 -10.97 -5.28
N GLY A 39 -0.32 -9.67 -4.95
CA GLY A 39 -1.55 -8.89 -4.98
C GLY A 39 -2.14 -8.77 -6.39
N LEU A 40 -1.28 -8.66 -7.41
CA LEU A 40 -1.72 -8.58 -8.80
C LEU A 40 -2.19 -9.95 -9.29
N VAL A 41 -1.48 -11.02 -8.94
CA VAL A 41 -1.92 -12.39 -9.22
C VAL A 41 -3.29 -12.64 -8.59
N ARG A 42 -3.48 -12.30 -7.32
CA ARG A 42 -4.76 -12.46 -6.62
C ARG A 42 -5.88 -11.67 -7.29
N LEU A 43 -5.62 -10.42 -7.67
CA LEU A 43 -6.59 -9.60 -8.40
C LEU A 43 -7.03 -10.27 -9.71
N LEU A 44 -6.07 -10.77 -10.49
CA LEU A 44 -6.35 -11.45 -11.75
C LEU A 44 -7.12 -12.76 -11.55
N THR A 45 -6.78 -13.54 -10.52
CA THR A 45 -7.46 -14.81 -10.25
C THR A 45 -8.85 -14.64 -9.64
N GLU A 46 -9.04 -13.70 -8.71
CA GLU A 46 -10.30 -13.56 -7.98
C GLU A 46 -11.29 -12.63 -8.68
N ALA A 47 -10.84 -11.49 -9.21
CA ALA A 47 -11.74 -10.52 -9.84
C ALA A 47 -12.01 -10.83 -11.32
N LEU A 48 -11.05 -11.50 -12.00
CA LEU A 48 -11.12 -11.75 -13.44
C LEU A 48 -11.10 -13.25 -13.80
N SER A 49 -11.11 -14.13 -12.79
CA SER A 49 -11.13 -15.59 -12.96
C SER A 49 -10.02 -16.13 -13.88
N VAL A 50 -8.89 -15.41 -13.99
CA VAL A 50 -7.75 -15.84 -14.80
C VAL A 50 -7.12 -17.07 -14.15
N PRO A 51 -6.84 -18.16 -14.91
CA PRO A 51 -6.15 -19.32 -14.36
C PRO A 51 -4.82 -18.94 -13.70
N LEU A 52 -4.53 -19.51 -12.53
CA LEU A 52 -3.40 -19.08 -11.67
C LEU A 52 -2.04 -18.98 -12.39
N LYS A 53 -1.74 -19.94 -13.29
CA LYS A 53 -0.50 -19.91 -14.09
C LYS A 53 -0.46 -18.74 -15.07
N ALA A 54 -1.58 -18.48 -15.76
CA ALA A 54 -1.72 -17.35 -16.67
C ALA A 54 -1.69 -16.02 -15.91
N ALA A 55 -2.33 -15.95 -14.74
CA ALA A 55 -2.29 -14.79 -13.86
C ALA A 55 -0.87 -14.48 -13.39
N GLY A 56 -0.08 -15.51 -13.04
CA GLY A 56 1.34 -15.35 -12.69
C GLY A 56 2.17 -14.77 -13.84
N ALA A 57 2.01 -15.30 -15.05
CA ALA A 57 2.71 -14.78 -16.23
C ALA A 57 2.29 -13.34 -16.57
N ALA A 58 0.98 -13.05 -16.52
CA ALA A 58 0.42 -11.73 -16.76
C ALA A 58 0.90 -10.70 -15.71
N ALA A 59 0.97 -11.09 -14.43
CA ALA A 59 1.47 -10.22 -13.36
C ALA A 59 2.95 -9.85 -13.58
N THR A 60 3.79 -10.83 -13.94
CA THR A 60 5.20 -10.57 -14.29
C THR A 60 5.31 -9.62 -15.47
N ALA A 61 4.63 -9.92 -16.59
CA ALA A 61 4.66 -9.09 -17.78
C ALA A 61 4.15 -7.65 -17.54
N SER A 62 3.14 -7.50 -16.67
CA SER A 62 2.60 -6.19 -16.30
C SER A 62 3.59 -5.38 -15.47
N LEU A 63 4.19 -5.98 -14.44
CA LEU A 63 5.07 -5.28 -13.50
C LEU A 63 6.46 -4.97 -14.08
N GLU A 64 6.91 -5.71 -15.09
CA GLU A 64 8.15 -5.42 -15.82
C GLU A 64 7.95 -4.36 -16.92
N ALA A 65 6.70 -4.06 -17.30
CA ALA A 65 6.42 -3.07 -18.32
C ALA A 65 6.68 -1.65 -17.79
N ARG A 66 7.48 -0.86 -18.54
CA ARG A 66 7.77 0.55 -18.22
C ARG A 66 6.65 1.54 -18.60
N SER A 67 5.61 1.08 -19.29
CA SER A 67 4.49 1.90 -19.78
C SER A 67 3.18 1.11 -19.79
N VAL A 68 2.04 1.79 -19.93
CA VAL A 68 0.69 1.19 -19.95
C VAL A 68 0.60 0.16 -21.08
N ARG A 69 0.73 -1.12 -20.73
CA ARG A 69 0.73 -2.23 -21.68
C ARG A 69 -0.58 -3.00 -21.59
N ARG A 70 -1.20 -3.29 -22.73
CA ARG A 70 -2.27 -4.30 -22.81
C ARG A 70 -1.63 -5.66 -22.57
N VAL A 71 -2.16 -6.40 -21.61
CA VAL A 71 -1.75 -7.78 -21.37
C VAL A 71 -2.81 -8.68 -21.97
N THR A 72 -2.41 -9.44 -22.98
CA THR A 72 -3.30 -10.43 -23.59
C THR A 72 -3.24 -11.69 -22.73
N VAL A 73 -4.41 -12.16 -22.29
CA VAL A 73 -4.54 -13.41 -21.57
C VAL A 73 -5.38 -14.33 -22.43
N ALA A 74 -4.81 -15.45 -22.84
CA ALA A 74 -5.53 -16.51 -23.53
C ALA A 74 -5.86 -17.61 -22.52
N ALA A 75 -7.16 -17.84 -22.30
CA ALA A 75 -7.63 -18.99 -21.53
C ALA A 75 -7.78 -20.25 -22.42
N ASP A 76 -7.95 -20.05 -23.74
CA ASP A 76 -8.11 -21.07 -24.78
C ASP A 76 -7.28 -20.63 -26.02
N PRO A 77 -6.54 -21.52 -26.71
CA PRO A 77 -5.83 -21.19 -27.95
C PRO A 77 -6.71 -20.64 -29.09
N THR A 78 -8.01 -20.91 -29.07
CA THR A 78 -8.96 -20.46 -30.11
C THR A 78 -9.64 -19.13 -29.80
N GLN A 79 -9.57 -18.66 -28.56
CA GLN A 79 -10.23 -17.43 -28.09
C GLN A 79 -9.27 -16.60 -27.23
N SER A 80 -9.02 -15.37 -27.65
CA SER A 80 -8.15 -14.45 -26.91
C SER A 80 -8.93 -13.22 -26.43
N ALA A 81 -8.62 -12.79 -25.20
CA ALA A 81 -9.11 -11.54 -24.64
C ALA A 81 -7.92 -10.67 -24.21
N ALA A 82 -8.02 -9.36 -24.45
CA ALA A 82 -7.02 -8.40 -24.00
C ALA A 82 -7.50 -7.69 -22.74
N LEU A 83 -6.67 -7.67 -21.70
CA LEU A 83 -6.91 -6.96 -20.46
C LEU A 83 -6.01 -5.73 -20.39
N ARG A 84 -6.59 -4.61 -19.96
CA ARG A 84 -5.83 -3.40 -19.63
C ARG A 84 -5.84 -3.23 -18.11
N ILE A 85 -4.66 -3.23 -17.52
CA ILE A 85 -4.50 -3.06 -16.07
C ILE A 85 -4.01 -1.63 -15.82
N ASP A 86 -4.77 -0.89 -15.01
CA ASP A 86 -4.36 0.41 -14.49
C ASP A 86 -3.38 0.18 -13.33
N LEU A 87 -2.08 0.19 -13.67
CA LEU A 87 -1.02 -0.07 -12.71
C LEU A 87 -0.84 1.07 -11.69
N ASP A 88 -1.18 2.31 -12.05
CA ASP A 88 -1.08 3.45 -11.14
C ASP A 88 -2.12 3.34 -10.02
N ARG A 89 -3.36 2.99 -10.39
CA ARG A 89 -4.41 2.71 -9.41
C ARG A 89 -4.08 1.46 -8.58
N TYR A 90 -3.58 0.41 -9.22
CA TYR A 90 -3.15 -0.79 -8.52
C TYR A 90 -2.04 -0.49 -7.51
N GLU A 91 -1.02 0.26 -7.90
CA GLU A 91 0.10 0.63 -7.03
C GLU A 91 -0.37 1.50 -5.86
N SER A 92 -1.29 2.44 -6.10
CA SER A 92 -1.89 3.25 -5.04
C SER A 92 -2.59 2.39 -3.98
N ILE A 93 -3.39 1.41 -4.41
CA ILE A 93 -4.08 0.46 -3.50
C ILE A 93 -3.07 -0.43 -2.79
N PHE A 94 -2.06 -0.93 -3.51
CA PHE A 94 -0.99 -1.73 -2.93
C PHE A 94 -0.22 -0.97 -1.85
N LEU A 95 0.17 0.28 -2.10
CA LEU A 95 0.89 1.11 -1.14
C LEU A 95 0.06 1.39 0.11
N ALA A 96 -1.25 1.59 -0.02
CA ALA A 96 -2.16 1.71 1.12
C ALA A 96 -2.19 0.42 1.96
N ASN A 97 -2.29 -0.75 1.31
CA ASN A 97 -2.27 -2.05 1.98
C ASN A 97 -0.91 -2.35 2.64
N LEU A 98 0.19 -2.00 1.98
CA LEU A 98 1.54 -2.15 2.49
C LEU A 98 1.75 -1.28 3.73
N SER A 99 1.30 -0.01 3.67
CA SER A 99 1.32 0.90 4.82
C SER A 99 0.55 0.30 6.00
N ARG A 100 -0.67 -0.19 5.75
CA ARG A 100 -1.48 -0.89 6.76
C ARG A 100 -0.74 -2.08 7.37
N ALA A 101 -0.14 -2.93 6.53
CA ALA A 101 0.61 -4.11 6.98
C ALA A 101 1.80 -3.75 7.87
N LEU A 102 2.52 -2.68 7.56
CA LEU A 102 3.69 -2.26 8.35
C LEU A 102 3.29 -1.58 9.65
N VAL A 103 2.24 -0.74 9.64
CA VAL A 103 1.84 0.05 10.81
C VAL A 103 1.01 -0.78 11.79
N HIS A 104 0.01 -1.53 11.31
CA HIS A 104 -1.00 -2.16 12.17
C HIS A 104 -0.74 -3.64 12.44
N GLU A 105 -0.04 -4.33 11.54
CA GLU A 105 0.13 -5.79 11.60
C GLU A 105 1.51 -6.21 12.11
N THR A 106 2.31 -5.24 12.57
CA THR A 106 3.55 -5.55 13.30
C THR A 106 3.18 -6.13 14.66
N PRO A 107 3.66 -7.35 15.01
CA PRO A 107 3.30 -7.98 16.27
C PRO A 107 3.65 -7.07 17.45
N LYS A 108 2.64 -6.69 18.24
CA LYS A 108 2.89 -5.99 19.50
C LYS A 108 3.67 -6.94 20.42
N ARG A 109 4.83 -6.49 20.90
CA ARG A 109 5.68 -7.27 21.81
C ARG A 109 4.82 -7.72 23.01
N ARG A 110 4.72 -9.03 23.23
CA ARG A 110 4.00 -9.58 24.40
C ARG A 110 4.76 -9.19 25.67
N GLY A 111 4.02 -8.78 26.70
CA GLY A 111 4.57 -8.39 28.01
C GLY A 111 4.24 -6.94 28.38
N ARG A 112 4.60 -6.55 29.61
CA ARG A 112 4.49 -5.17 30.08
C ARG A 112 5.26 -4.27 29.10
N PRO A 113 4.69 -3.17 28.60
CA PRO A 113 5.44 -2.23 27.79
C PRO A 113 6.72 -1.89 28.55
N SER A 114 7.87 -2.03 27.87
CA SER A 114 9.14 -1.58 28.43
C SER A 114 8.90 -0.16 28.93
N ARG A 115 9.23 0.11 30.21
CA ARG A 115 9.16 1.48 30.71
C ARG A 115 9.84 2.36 29.66
N PRO A 116 9.17 3.41 29.16
CA PRO A 116 9.82 4.31 28.22
C PRO A 116 11.15 4.71 28.87
N GLU A 117 12.26 4.45 28.20
CA GLU A 117 13.56 4.90 28.67
C GLU A 117 13.39 6.39 28.98
N LYS A 118 13.57 6.75 30.25
CA LYS A 118 13.56 8.13 30.72
C LYS A 118 14.68 8.86 29.97
N GLY A 119 14.41 9.36 28.77
CA GLY A 119 15.43 9.95 27.91
C GLY A 119 15.05 10.11 26.44
N HIS A 120 14.19 9.24 25.89
CA HIS A 120 13.70 9.43 24.52
C HIS A 120 12.48 10.35 24.49
N ASN A 121 12.75 11.65 24.57
CA ASN A 121 11.77 12.70 24.32
C ASN A 121 11.16 12.49 22.93
N ALA A 122 9.91 12.03 22.86
CA ALA A 122 9.15 11.90 21.62
C ALA A 122 9.15 13.21 20.79
N ILE A 123 9.23 14.35 21.50
CA ILE A 123 9.45 15.69 20.97
C ILE A 123 10.76 15.77 20.18
N THR A 124 11.87 15.27 20.73
CA THR A 124 13.17 15.27 20.05
C THR A 124 13.17 14.35 18.83
N ALA A 125 12.52 13.19 18.92
CA ALA A 125 12.38 12.27 17.78
C ALA A 125 11.52 12.87 16.64
N ALA A 126 10.40 13.51 16.98
CA ALA A 126 9.54 14.19 16.01
C ALA A 126 10.27 15.37 15.34
N ARG A 127 11.04 16.16 16.10
CA ARG A 127 11.87 17.23 15.55
C ARG A 127 12.94 16.70 14.61
N LYS A 128 13.61 15.58 14.96
CA LYS A 128 14.59 14.92 14.09
C LYS A 128 13.97 14.38 12.79
N TYR A 129 12.70 13.99 12.84
CA TYR A 129 11.92 13.59 11.66
C TYR A 129 11.45 14.79 10.81
N GLY A 130 11.71 16.03 11.24
CA GLY A 130 11.31 17.25 10.53
C GLY A 130 9.90 17.73 10.86
N VAL A 131 9.27 17.21 11.93
CA VAL A 131 7.97 17.72 12.40
C VAL A 131 8.16 19.05 13.10
N ASP A 132 7.47 20.09 12.61
CA ASP A 132 7.42 21.39 13.29
C ASP A 132 6.46 21.34 14.49
N LEU A 133 7.04 21.17 15.66
CA LEU A 133 6.31 21.13 16.93
C LEU A 133 5.80 22.50 17.39
N GLY A 134 6.38 23.60 16.89
CA GLY A 134 5.90 24.95 17.16
C GLY A 134 4.56 25.20 16.46
N LEU A 135 4.42 24.71 15.23
CA LEU A 135 3.16 24.75 14.49
C LEU A 135 2.07 23.88 15.15
N VAL A 136 2.42 22.69 15.63
CA VAL A 136 1.49 21.83 16.37
C VAL A 136 1.05 22.48 17.69
N ARG A 137 1.97 23.07 18.45
CA ARG A 137 1.65 23.73 19.71
C ARG A 137 0.76 24.96 19.51
N SER A 138 1.10 25.82 18.56
CA SER A 138 0.29 27.01 18.24
C SER A 138 -1.11 26.66 17.69
N ALA A 139 -1.28 25.49 17.05
CA ALA A 139 -2.60 25.01 16.65
C ALA A 139 -3.45 24.50 17.83
N LEU A 140 -2.80 23.95 18.86
CA LEU A 140 -3.47 23.45 20.07
C LEU A 140 -3.87 24.57 21.02
N GLU A 141 -3.11 25.67 21.07
CA GLU A 141 -3.42 26.87 21.86
C GLU A 141 -4.63 27.65 21.30
N ARG A 142 -5.01 27.41 20.04
CA ARG A 142 -6.19 28.01 19.42
C ARG A 142 -7.49 27.38 19.93
N THR A 143 -8.49 28.23 20.07
CA THR A 143 -9.87 27.79 20.29
C THR A 143 -10.37 26.97 19.09
N PRO A 144 -11.39 26.10 19.29
CA PRO A 144 -11.98 25.33 18.19
C PRO A 144 -12.45 26.19 17.01
N ALA A 145 -13.01 27.38 17.28
CA ALA A 145 -13.49 28.30 16.27
C ALA A 145 -12.34 28.88 15.41
N GLU A 146 -11.25 29.30 16.04
CA GLU A 146 -10.06 29.80 15.35
C GLU A 146 -9.36 28.71 14.53
N ARG A 147 -9.39 27.47 15.04
CA ARG A 147 -8.85 26.32 14.33
C ARG A 147 -9.65 26.00 13.07
N LEU A 148 -10.99 26.09 13.15
CA LEU A 148 -11.88 25.93 11.99
C LEU A 148 -11.65 27.03 10.95
N ALA A 149 -11.59 28.29 11.37
CA ALA A 149 -11.34 29.42 10.48
C ALA A 149 -9.99 29.30 9.74
N MET A 150 -8.95 28.84 10.42
CA MET A 150 -7.64 28.55 9.81
C MET A 150 -7.75 27.43 8.76
N LEU A 151 -8.46 26.34 9.06
CA LEU A 151 -8.63 25.24 8.11
C LEU A 151 -9.38 25.68 6.85
N GLU A 152 -10.40 26.52 7.00
CA GLU A 152 -11.14 27.09 5.88
C GLU A 152 -10.28 28.05 5.04
N ALA A 153 -9.43 28.86 5.67
CA ALA A 153 -8.48 29.72 4.98
C ALA A 153 -7.45 28.90 4.19
N ASN A 154 -6.89 27.86 4.78
CA ASN A 154 -5.96 26.95 4.11
C ASN A 154 -6.62 26.23 2.93
N ALA A 155 -7.87 25.76 3.10
CA ALA A 155 -8.62 25.10 2.05
C ALA A 155 -8.97 26.03 0.87
N ARG A 156 -9.15 27.34 1.13
CA ARG A 156 -9.32 28.36 0.09
C ARG A 156 -8.00 28.62 -0.64
N PHE A 157 -6.91 28.84 0.09
CA PHE A 157 -5.59 29.06 -0.49
C PHE A 157 -5.14 27.91 -1.41
N VAL A 158 -5.30 26.66 -0.98
CA VAL A 158 -4.94 25.48 -1.80
C VAL A 158 -5.80 25.40 -3.07
N ARG A 159 -7.08 25.77 -3.00
CA ARG A 159 -7.95 25.85 -4.17
C ARG A 159 -7.47 26.91 -5.16
N GLU A 160 -7.12 28.10 -4.67
CA GLU A 160 -6.62 29.21 -5.50
C GLU A 160 -5.27 28.89 -6.17
N MET A 161 -4.35 28.25 -5.44
CA MET A 161 -3.07 27.79 -5.97
C MET A 161 -3.25 26.74 -7.08
N ARG A 162 -4.23 25.84 -6.95
CA ARG A 162 -4.57 24.86 -7.99
C ARG A 162 -5.16 25.50 -9.24
N THR A 163 -5.86 26.62 -9.11
CA THR A 163 -6.44 27.35 -10.25
C THR A 163 -5.43 28.24 -10.97
N LYS A 164 -4.42 28.78 -10.26
CA LYS A 164 -3.38 29.64 -10.87
C LYS A 164 -2.19 28.88 -11.47
N GLY A 165 -2.08 27.57 -11.20
CA GLY A 165 -1.03 26.70 -11.76
C GLY A 165 -1.43 25.97 -13.04
N LYS A 166 -2.51 26.38 -13.70
CA LYS A 166 -2.90 25.99 -15.07
C LYS A 166 -2.76 27.20 -15.98
#